data_AF-A0A8I1HIF8-F1
#
_entry.id   AF-A0A8I1HIF8-F1
#
_cell.length_a   1.000
_cell.length_b   1.000
_cell.length_c   1.000
_cell.angle_alpha   90.00
_cell.angle_beta   90.00
_cell.angle_gamma   90.00
#
_symmetry.space_group_name_H-M   'P 1'
#
loop_
_entity.id
_entity.type
_entity.pdbx_description
1 polymer ?
#
loop_
_entity_poly.entity_id
_entity_poly.type
_entity_poly.pdbx_seq_one_letter_code
_entity_poly.pdbx_strand_id
1 'polypeptide(L)'
;MPIDTLQEALHIRRKKNTQVFRNIARLWDAGQKSQTDQELLNTLHPWREDPNLRFVNVLPYLLGICSITTLLFGYFFHPHIQYILSLLWAFLTGFLAYLLYEPQKPLSEVIHYLEERITTLRYGLRFQQLPAYLPIQSQPILVLSKLKQHFPLFNRGNESNEITQFASTTWDDGITEHQVLLFKYHYVNNLPILQNQDSDKKIVKEIHRDLWGAFIFQMPALGIAVSNQRSRFFAPYLTEWQSTDILINQKLNIFGTAQHQLAKEVSPSLTLKLNDFFQHFKGDLIYHHEEQILCYLGEQDLFQTTSKQSEIHDVSTLRGHLRTMTMPKYEKFQQLMLNLIK
;
A
#
# COMPACT_ATOMS: atom_id res chain seq x y z
N MET A 1 -53.23 3.47 -14.71
CA MET A 1 -52.53 4.18 -13.62
C MET A 1 -51.33 3.46 -12.97
N PRO A 2 -50.71 2.39 -13.51
CA PRO A 2 -49.40 1.92 -13.03
C PRO A 2 -48.23 2.14 -14.01
N ILE A 3 -48.48 2.64 -15.22
CA ILE A 3 -47.44 2.86 -16.25
C ILE A 3 -46.73 4.19 -16.04
N ASP A 4 -47.47 5.26 -15.70
CA ASP A 4 -46.92 6.59 -15.45
C ASP A 4 -45.97 6.60 -14.25
N THR A 5 -46.32 5.88 -13.18
CA THR A 5 -45.48 5.72 -11.98
C THR A 5 -44.21 4.91 -12.26
N LEU A 6 -44.27 3.92 -13.15
CA LEU A 6 -43.11 3.13 -13.59
C LEU A 6 -42.17 3.97 -14.47
N GLN A 7 -42.73 4.78 -15.37
CA GLN A 7 -41.95 5.65 -16.25
C GLN A 7 -41.28 6.78 -15.45
N GLU A 8 -42.00 7.35 -14.48
CA GLU A 8 -41.47 8.34 -13.55
C GLU A 8 -40.38 7.74 -12.64
N ALA A 9 -40.57 6.54 -12.11
CA ALA A 9 -39.57 5.84 -11.30
C ALA A 9 -38.29 5.51 -12.10
N LEU A 10 -38.42 5.05 -13.35
CA LEU A 10 -37.29 4.81 -14.24
C LEU A 10 -36.56 6.10 -14.61
N HIS A 11 -37.30 7.18 -14.86
CA HIS A 11 -36.73 8.49 -15.17
C HIS A 11 -35.97 9.08 -13.97
N ILE A 12 -36.54 8.99 -12.76
CA ILE A 12 -35.91 9.41 -11.51
C ILE A 12 -34.63 8.60 -11.27
N ARG A 13 -34.67 7.28 -11.49
CA ARG A 13 -33.49 6.41 -11.36
C ARG A 13 -32.38 6.81 -12.32
N ARG A 14 -32.68 6.94 -13.61
CA ARG A 14 -31.70 7.33 -14.63
C ARG A 14 -31.10 8.69 -14.31
N LYS A 15 -31.92 9.65 -13.84
CA LYS A 15 -31.46 10.96 -13.39
C LYS A 15 -30.51 10.86 -12.19
N LYS A 16 -30.86 10.10 -11.15
CA LYS A 16 -30.01 9.88 -9.97
C LYS A 16 -28.69 9.20 -10.31
N ASN A 17 -28.70 8.14 -11.11
CA ASN A 17 -27.46 7.45 -11.50
C ASN A 17 -26.58 8.32 -12.42
N THR A 18 -27.19 9.09 -13.33
CA THR A 18 -26.46 10.08 -14.13
C THR A 18 -25.80 11.14 -13.23
N GLN A 19 -26.47 11.55 -12.16
CA GLN A 19 -25.92 12.47 -11.18
C GLN A 19 -24.75 11.85 -10.39
N VAL A 20 -24.85 10.58 -9.98
CA VAL A 20 -23.74 9.84 -9.36
C VAL A 20 -22.53 9.79 -10.31
N PHE A 21 -22.73 9.54 -11.61
CA PHE A 21 -21.64 9.57 -12.60
C PHE A 21 -21.02 10.97 -12.75
N ARG A 22 -21.83 12.04 -12.71
CA ARG A 22 -21.31 13.41 -12.72
C ARG A 22 -20.51 13.71 -11.45
N ASN A 23 -20.98 13.26 -10.29
CA ASN A 23 -20.26 13.39 -9.03
C ASN A 23 -18.90 12.67 -9.11
N ILE A 24 -18.89 11.44 -9.61
CA ILE A 24 -17.67 10.65 -9.86
C ILE A 24 -16.71 11.39 -10.81
N ALA A 25 -17.19 11.92 -11.94
CA ALA A 25 -16.35 12.67 -12.87
C ALA A 25 -15.76 13.94 -12.23
N ARG A 26 -16.55 14.64 -11.41
CA ARG A 26 -16.10 15.82 -10.67
C ARG A 26 -15.07 15.47 -9.60
N LEU A 27 -15.20 14.32 -8.94
CA LEU A 27 -14.19 13.80 -8.00
C LEU A 27 -12.86 13.53 -8.70
N TRP A 28 -12.91 12.95 -9.91
CA TRP A 28 -11.71 12.72 -10.73
C TRP A 28 -11.02 14.04 -11.11
N ASP A 29 -11.79 15.01 -11.59
CA ASP A 29 -11.30 16.35 -11.95
C ASP A 29 -10.71 17.09 -10.74
N ALA A 30 -11.34 16.98 -9.57
CA ALA A 30 -10.81 17.52 -8.33
C ALA A 30 -9.46 16.88 -7.97
N GLY A 31 -9.36 15.54 -8.00
CA GLY A 31 -8.12 14.82 -7.72
C GLY A 31 -6.97 15.17 -8.68
N GLN A 32 -7.28 15.42 -9.96
CA GLN A 32 -6.30 15.82 -10.97
C GLN A 32 -5.82 17.26 -10.81
N LYS A 33 -6.72 18.20 -10.50
CA LYS A 33 -6.39 19.63 -10.41
C LYS A 33 -5.69 20.02 -9.12
N SER A 34 -5.96 19.32 -8.02
CA SER A 34 -5.41 19.68 -6.72
C SER A 34 -3.89 19.44 -6.64
N GLN A 35 -3.18 20.47 -6.18
CA GLN A 35 -1.73 20.44 -5.97
C GLN A 35 -1.35 20.15 -4.52
N THR A 36 -2.25 20.38 -3.57
CA THR A 36 -2.05 20.10 -2.14
C THR A 36 -3.18 19.25 -1.58
N ASP A 37 -2.92 18.53 -0.50
CA ASP A 37 -3.92 17.69 0.17
C ASP A 37 -5.07 18.54 0.75
N GLN A 38 -4.76 19.71 1.30
CA GLN A 38 -5.76 20.66 1.78
C GLN A 38 -6.63 21.22 0.65
N GLU A 39 -6.05 21.57 -0.50
CA GLU A 39 -6.81 22.02 -1.67
C GLU A 39 -7.75 20.93 -2.20
N LEU A 40 -7.31 19.66 -2.19
CA LEU A 40 -8.16 18.52 -2.52
C LEU A 40 -9.35 18.41 -1.56
N LEU A 41 -9.09 18.45 -0.25
CA LEU A 41 -10.14 18.39 0.77
C LEU A 41 -11.08 19.60 0.73
N ASN A 42 -10.57 20.77 0.36
CA ASN A 42 -11.35 22.00 0.20
C ASN A 42 -12.21 21.95 -1.06
N THR A 43 -11.74 21.37 -2.15
CA THR A 43 -12.53 21.21 -3.38
C THR A 43 -13.74 20.29 -3.17
N LEU A 44 -13.62 19.35 -2.22
CA LEU A 44 -14.72 18.50 -1.78
C LEU A 44 -15.77 19.26 -0.93
N HIS A 45 -15.60 20.55 -0.63
CA HIS A 45 -16.52 21.34 0.20
C HIS A 45 -16.65 22.83 -0.22
N PRO A 46 -17.87 23.38 -0.41
CA PRO A 46 -19.20 22.77 -0.30
C PRO A 46 -19.64 22.13 -1.63
N TRP A 47 -20.14 20.89 -1.56
CA TRP A 47 -20.79 20.24 -2.69
C TRP A 47 -22.18 20.87 -2.86
N ARG A 48 -22.32 21.80 -3.81
CA ARG A 48 -23.57 22.56 -4.05
C ARG A 48 -24.71 21.70 -4.63
N GLU A 49 -24.42 20.48 -5.08
CA GLU A 49 -25.37 19.53 -5.68
C GLU A 49 -25.63 18.36 -4.72
N ASP A 50 -26.56 17.45 -5.07
CA ASP A 50 -26.83 16.22 -4.29
C ASP A 50 -25.52 15.43 -4.11
N PRO A 51 -25.01 15.25 -2.86
CA PRO A 51 -23.71 14.65 -2.59
C PRO A 51 -23.72 13.12 -2.65
N ASN A 52 -24.85 12.51 -2.99
CA ASN A 52 -25.01 11.07 -3.00
C ASN A 52 -24.08 10.40 -4.04
N LEU A 53 -23.38 9.36 -3.59
CA LEU A 53 -22.47 8.55 -4.40
C LEU A 53 -23.02 7.12 -4.63
N ARG A 54 -24.15 6.77 -4.01
CA ARG A 54 -24.72 5.42 -4.09
C ARG A 54 -25.62 5.26 -5.31
N PHE A 55 -25.27 4.31 -6.18
CA PHE A 55 -26.15 3.88 -7.28
C PHE A 55 -27.46 3.28 -6.75
N VAL A 56 -28.57 3.67 -7.38
CA VAL A 56 -29.91 3.19 -6.99
C VAL A 56 -30.21 1.89 -7.75
N ASN A 57 -29.94 0.75 -7.11
CA ASN A 57 -30.12 -0.59 -7.71
C ASN A 57 -31.36 -1.36 -7.20
N VAL A 58 -32.30 -0.71 -6.51
CA VAL A 58 -33.48 -1.35 -5.91
C VAL A 58 -34.35 -2.08 -6.94
N LEU A 59 -34.57 -1.47 -8.11
CA LEU A 59 -35.41 -2.03 -9.17
C LEU A 59 -34.79 -3.29 -9.84
N PRO A 60 -33.50 -3.31 -10.20
CA PRO A 60 -32.81 -4.55 -10.59
C PRO A 60 -32.94 -5.67 -9.56
N TYR A 61 -32.78 -5.37 -8.26
CA TYR A 61 -32.91 -6.38 -7.21
C TYR A 61 -34.34 -6.92 -7.11
N LEU A 62 -35.36 -6.07 -7.18
CA LEU A 62 -36.75 -6.50 -7.19
C LEU A 62 -37.07 -7.35 -8.43
N LEU A 63 -36.58 -6.97 -9.61
CA LEU A 63 -36.74 -7.76 -10.83
C LEU A 63 -36.02 -9.12 -10.73
N GLY A 64 -34.84 -9.15 -10.11
CA GLY A 64 -34.12 -10.39 -9.84
C GLY A 64 -34.88 -11.31 -8.86
N ILE A 65 -35.44 -10.75 -7.78
CA ILE A 65 -36.29 -11.51 -6.84
C ILE A 65 -37.54 -12.03 -7.56
N CYS A 66 -38.21 -11.19 -8.35
CA CYS A 66 -39.36 -11.60 -9.16
C CYS A 66 -39.00 -12.70 -10.17
N SER A 67 -37.82 -12.63 -10.80
CA SER A 67 -37.33 -13.68 -11.70
C SER A 67 -37.19 -15.02 -10.96
N ILE A 68 -36.55 -15.02 -9.78
CA ILE A 68 -36.36 -16.22 -8.96
C ILE A 68 -37.70 -16.79 -8.47
N THR A 69 -38.61 -15.94 -7.98
CA THR A 69 -39.91 -16.40 -7.50
C THR A 69 -40.75 -16.97 -8.65
N THR A 70 -40.72 -16.35 -9.83
CA THR A 70 -41.42 -16.85 -11.03
C THR A 70 -40.87 -18.21 -11.46
N LEU A 71 -39.56 -18.41 -11.36
CA LEU A 71 -38.91 -19.69 -11.67
C LEU A 71 -39.30 -20.78 -10.65
N LEU A 72 -39.33 -20.45 -9.36
CA LEU A 72 -39.78 -21.36 -8.30
C LEU A 72 -41.26 -21.75 -8.46
N PHE A 73 -42.16 -20.78 -8.69
CA PHE A 73 -43.58 -21.06 -8.91
C PHE A 73 -43.82 -21.85 -10.20
N GLY A 74 -43.08 -21.54 -11.28
CA GLY A 74 -43.14 -22.30 -12.53
C GLY A 74 -42.78 -23.77 -12.33
N TYR A 75 -41.79 -24.08 -11.48
CA TYR A 75 -41.39 -25.46 -11.17
C TYR A 75 -42.50 -26.25 -10.44
N PHE A 76 -43.27 -25.62 -9.55
CA PHE A 76 -44.34 -26.29 -8.80
C PHE A 76 -45.66 -26.46 -9.59
N PHE A 77 -45.96 -25.57 -10.54
CA PHE A 77 -47.17 -25.61 -11.36
C PHE A 77 -46.85 -26.10 -12.77
N HIS A 78 -46.93 -27.40 -13.07
CA HIS A 78 -46.62 -27.88 -14.42
C HIS A 78 -47.69 -28.80 -15.02
N PRO A 79 -48.28 -28.37 -16.15
CA PRO A 79 -48.44 -29.23 -17.32
C PRO A 79 -48.00 -28.49 -18.61
N HIS A 80 -46.82 -28.88 -19.11
CA HIS A 80 -46.10 -28.52 -20.35
C HIS A 80 -46.01 -27.05 -20.85
N ILE A 81 -47.09 -26.30 -21.06
CA ILE A 81 -47.03 -24.96 -21.71
C ILE A 81 -46.74 -23.83 -20.70
N GLN A 82 -47.30 -23.92 -19.49
CA GLN A 82 -47.17 -22.88 -18.46
C GLN A 82 -45.73 -22.73 -17.93
N TYR A 83 -44.96 -23.81 -17.92
CA TYR A 83 -43.56 -23.78 -17.49
C TYR A 83 -42.65 -23.10 -18.51
N ILE A 84 -42.81 -23.41 -19.81
CA ILE A 84 -42.02 -22.75 -20.85
C ILE A 84 -42.26 -21.24 -20.82
N LEU A 85 -43.52 -20.82 -20.64
CA LEU A 85 -43.87 -19.42 -20.43
C LEU A 85 -43.28 -18.82 -19.15
N SER A 86 -43.29 -19.56 -18.03
CA SER A 86 -42.69 -19.10 -16.77
C SER A 86 -41.18 -18.94 -16.88
N LEU A 87 -40.50 -19.83 -17.60
CA LEU A 87 -39.06 -19.81 -17.82
C LEU A 87 -38.67 -18.65 -18.73
N LEU A 88 -39.47 -18.37 -19.77
CA LEU A 88 -39.28 -17.24 -20.66
C LEU A 88 -39.49 -15.91 -19.91
N TRP A 89 -40.51 -15.82 -19.05
CA TRP A 89 -40.74 -14.67 -18.17
C TRP A 89 -39.63 -14.47 -17.13
N ALA A 90 -39.16 -15.54 -16.50
CA ALA A 90 -38.05 -15.49 -15.57
C ALA A 90 -36.75 -15.03 -16.28
N PHE A 91 -36.50 -15.56 -17.48
CA PHE A 91 -35.35 -15.15 -18.28
C PHE A 91 -35.45 -13.68 -18.71
N LEU A 92 -36.61 -13.22 -19.19
CA LEU A 92 -36.82 -11.83 -19.59
C LEU A 92 -36.61 -10.87 -18.42
N THR A 93 -37.19 -11.16 -17.26
CA THR A 93 -37.06 -10.33 -16.05
C THR A 93 -35.65 -10.36 -15.47
N GLY A 94 -34.97 -11.51 -15.51
CA GLY A 94 -33.57 -11.65 -15.12
C GLY A 94 -32.61 -10.91 -16.07
N PHE A 95 -32.84 -11.01 -17.37
CA PHE A 95 -32.08 -10.26 -18.38
C PHE A 95 -32.29 -8.76 -18.25
N LEU A 96 -33.54 -8.32 -18.01
CA LEU A 96 -33.83 -6.91 -17.73
C LEU A 96 -33.11 -6.45 -16.46
N ALA A 97 -33.17 -7.24 -15.37
CA ALA A 97 -32.45 -6.95 -14.13
C ALA A 97 -30.94 -6.78 -14.36
N TYR A 98 -30.34 -7.66 -15.17
CA TYR A 98 -28.93 -7.59 -15.54
C TYR A 98 -28.59 -6.32 -16.33
N LEU A 99 -29.36 -6.00 -17.38
CA LEU A 99 -29.14 -4.78 -18.18
C LEU A 99 -29.31 -3.50 -17.35
N LEU A 100 -30.23 -3.53 -16.38
CA LEU A 100 -30.52 -2.41 -15.52
C LEU A 100 -29.55 -2.30 -14.35
N TYR A 101 -28.75 -3.32 -14.02
CA TYR A 101 -27.84 -3.29 -12.87
C TYR A 101 -26.62 -2.40 -13.14
N GLU A 102 -26.41 -1.36 -12.33
CA GLU A 102 -25.17 -0.57 -12.40
C GLU A 102 -24.16 -1.04 -11.34
N PRO A 103 -22.94 -1.45 -11.75
CA PRO A 103 -21.92 -1.89 -10.81
C PRO A 103 -21.33 -0.70 -10.04
N GLN A 104 -20.96 -0.93 -8.77
CA GLN A 104 -20.29 0.08 -7.92
C GLN A 104 -18.81 0.30 -8.27
N LYS A 105 -18.24 -0.45 -9.23
CA LYS A 105 -16.82 -0.39 -9.62
C LYS A 105 -16.29 1.03 -9.88
N PRO A 106 -16.98 1.91 -10.62
CA PRO A 106 -16.48 3.26 -10.90
C PRO A 106 -16.31 4.09 -9.62
N LEU A 107 -17.18 3.89 -8.63
CA LEU A 107 -17.08 4.59 -7.36
C LEU A 107 -15.86 4.10 -6.56
N SER A 108 -15.65 2.79 -6.46
CA SER A 108 -14.49 2.24 -5.75
C SER A 108 -13.16 2.65 -6.40
N GLU A 109 -13.11 2.72 -7.73
CA GLU A 109 -11.91 3.16 -8.45
C GLU A 109 -11.57 4.62 -8.15
N VAL A 110 -12.56 5.52 -8.14
CA VAL A 110 -12.34 6.94 -7.81
C VAL A 110 -11.94 7.11 -6.35
N ILE A 111 -12.55 6.36 -5.43
CA ILE A 111 -12.18 6.40 -4.01
C ILE A 111 -10.72 5.96 -3.85
N HIS A 112 -10.33 4.83 -4.44
CA HIS A 112 -8.97 4.33 -4.37
C HIS A 112 -7.96 5.30 -5.00
N TYR A 113 -8.29 5.89 -6.14
CA TYR A 113 -7.49 6.93 -6.77
C TYR A 113 -7.31 8.14 -5.84
N LEU A 114 -8.38 8.61 -5.18
CA LEU A 114 -8.31 9.73 -4.26
C LEU A 114 -7.51 9.40 -2.98
N GLU A 115 -7.59 8.16 -2.49
CA GLU A 115 -6.77 7.65 -1.38
C GLU A 115 -5.28 7.65 -1.73
N GLU A 116 -4.90 7.13 -2.89
CA GLU A 116 -3.50 7.18 -3.37
C GLU A 116 -3.04 8.63 -3.59
N ARG A 117 -3.90 9.47 -4.17
CA ARG A 117 -3.60 10.88 -4.45
C ARG A 117 -3.39 11.67 -3.18
N ILE A 118 -4.26 11.53 -2.17
CA ILE A 118 -4.09 12.26 -0.91
C ILE A 118 -2.84 11.82 -0.16
N THR A 119 -2.53 10.53 -0.22
CA THR A 119 -1.31 9.96 0.38
C THR A 119 -0.06 10.53 -0.30
N THR A 120 -0.06 10.56 -1.63
CA THR A 120 1.00 11.16 -2.46
C THR A 120 1.20 12.64 -2.13
N LEU A 121 0.11 13.41 -2.03
CA LEU A 121 0.17 14.85 -1.77
C LEU A 121 0.59 15.17 -0.34
N ARG A 122 0.07 14.45 0.66
CA ARG A 122 0.34 14.72 2.08
C ARG A 122 1.77 14.36 2.48
N TYR A 123 2.28 13.24 1.98
CA TYR A 123 3.59 12.73 2.36
C TYR A 123 4.67 12.97 1.30
N GLY A 124 4.33 13.61 0.18
CA GLY A 124 5.26 13.83 -0.94
C GLY A 124 5.72 12.56 -1.65
N LEU A 125 5.03 11.42 -1.43
CA LEU A 125 5.44 10.12 -1.95
C LEU A 125 5.17 10.02 -3.45
N ARG A 126 6.21 9.83 -4.24
CA ARG A 126 6.09 9.57 -5.68
C ARG A 126 6.28 8.08 -5.96
N PHE A 127 5.17 7.35 -6.05
CA PHE A 127 5.18 5.91 -6.31
C PHE A 127 5.77 5.59 -7.68
N GLN A 128 6.55 4.50 -7.73
CA GLN A 128 7.22 3.98 -8.94
C GLN A 128 8.15 4.99 -9.64
N GLN A 129 8.56 6.04 -8.94
CA GLN A 129 9.52 7.02 -9.43
C GLN A 129 10.83 6.92 -8.65
N LEU A 130 11.94 7.13 -9.36
CA LEU A 130 13.27 7.23 -8.74
C LEU A 130 13.49 8.65 -8.20
N PRO A 131 14.31 8.79 -7.14
CA PRO A 131 14.71 10.11 -6.63
C PRO A 131 15.44 10.92 -7.71
N ALA A 132 15.26 12.24 -7.70
CA ALA A 132 15.82 13.15 -8.71
C ALA A 132 17.37 13.17 -8.71
N TYR A 133 17.98 12.77 -7.59
CA TYR A 133 19.43 12.62 -7.45
C TYR A 133 20.02 11.48 -8.31
N LEU A 134 19.22 10.48 -8.67
CA LEU A 134 19.67 9.38 -9.52
C LEU A 134 19.46 9.75 -11.01
N PRO A 135 20.35 9.30 -11.91
CA PRO A 135 20.30 9.68 -13.32
C PRO A 135 18.96 9.23 -13.96
N ILE A 136 18.13 10.22 -14.32
CA ILE A 136 16.75 10.08 -14.80
C ILE A 136 16.64 9.21 -16.07
N GLN A 137 17.73 9.06 -16.83
CA GLN A 137 17.78 8.30 -18.08
C GLN A 137 17.97 6.78 -17.89
N SER A 138 18.13 6.31 -16.64
CA SER A 138 18.33 4.88 -16.36
C SER A 138 17.01 4.16 -16.10
N GLN A 139 16.87 2.94 -16.62
CA GLN A 139 15.70 2.10 -16.36
C GLN A 139 15.58 1.84 -14.84
N PRO A 140 14.41 2.09 -14.20
CA PRO A 140 14.24 1.94 -12.75
C PRO A 140 14.70 0.59 -12.22
N ILE A 141 14.35 -0.49 -12.93
CA ILE A 141 14.69 -1.87 -12.59
C ILE A 141 16.21 -2.05 -12.46
N LEU A 142 17.00 -1.44 -13.36
CA LEU A 142 18.45 -1.56 -13.34
C LEU A 142 19.07 -0.82 -12.15
N VAL A 143 18.55 0.37 -11.83
CA VAL A 143 18.98 1.13 -10.65
C VAL A 143 18.65 0.39 -9.37
N LEU A 144 17.43 -0.13 -9.24
CA LEU A 144 16.99 -0.94 -8.11
C LEU A 144 17.83 -2.21 -7.96
N SER A 145 18.16 -2.88 -9.07
CA SER A 145 19.07 -4.04 -9.06
C SER A 145 20.47 -3.65 -8.61
N LYS A 146 21.00 -2.50 -9.06
CA LYS A 146 22.31 -2.01 -8.62
C LYS A 146 22.29 -1.70 -7.13
N LEU A 147 21.30 -0.97 -6.62
CA LEU A 147 21.13 -0.70 -5.19
C LEU A 147 21.05 -1.99 -4.37
N LYS A 148 20.32 -3.00 -4.87
CA LYS A 148 20.26 -4.33 -4.26
C LYS A 148 21.64 -4.98 -4.12
N GLN A 149 22.53 -4.79 -5.10
CA GLN A 149 23.88 -5.36 -5.11
C GLN A 149 24.84 -4.66 -4.12
N HIS A 150 24.62 -3.37 -3.82
CA HIS A 150 25.48 -2.65 -2.87
C HIS A 150 25.28 -3.11 -1.42
N PHE A 151 24.13 -3.70 -1.09
CA PHE A 151 23.84 -4.10 0.29
C PHE A 151 23.72 -5.62 0.41
N PRO A 152 24.42 -6.24 1.38
CA PRO A 152 24.35 -7.69 1.59
C PRO A 152 23.05 -8.16 2.27
N LEU A 153 22.08 -7.27 2.49
CA LEU A 153 20.79 -7.56 3.13
C LEU A 153 19.80 -8.25 2.21
N PHE A 154 20.02 -8.11 0.91
CA PHE A 154 19.15 -8.60 -0.14
C PHE A 154 19.62 -9.99 -0.59
N ASN A 155 18.71 -10.75 -1.21
CA ASN A 155 18.86 -12.17 -1.52
C ASN A 155 18.61 -13.13 -0.33
N ARG A 156 17.57 -12.84 0.46
CA ARG A 156 17.12 -13.71 1.58
C ARG A 156 16.34 -14.95 1.13
N GLY A 157 15.71 -14.87 -0.03
CA GLY A 157 14.92 -15.92 -0.66
C GLY A 157 15.78 -16.86 -1.49
N ASN A 158 15.46 -18.15 -1.47
CA ASN A 158 16.12 -19.12 -2.35
C ASN A 158 15.56 -19.12 -3.78
N GLU A 159 14.31 -18.67 -3.97
CA GLU A 159 13.65 -18.66 -5.29
C GLU A 159 13.62 -17.27 -5.90
N SER A 160 12.99 -16.32 -5.22
CA SER A 160 12.79 -14.96 -5.74
C SER A 160 13.12 -13.91 -4.69
N ASN A 161 13.59 -12.76 -5.16
CA ASN A 161 14.09 -11.65 -4.36
C ASN A 161 13.88 -10.34 -5.11
N GLU A 162 12.72 -9.73 -4.92
CA GLU A 162 12.25 -8.62 -5.75
C GLU A 162 11.80 -7.44 -4.91
N ILE A 163 12.03 -6.23 -5.43
CA ILE A 163 11.43 -5.02 -4.89
C ILE A 163 10.15 -4.77 -5.67
N THR A 164 9.00 -5.06 -5.07
CA THR A 164 7.70 -5.07 -5.76
C THR A 164 7.07 -3.68 -5.84
N GLN A 165 7.33 -2.83 -4.83
CA GLN A 165 6.79 -1.48 -4.75
C GLN A 165 7.86 -0.54 -4.22
N PHE A 166 7.95 0.66 -4.78
CA PHE A 166 8.86 1.70 -4.31
C PHE A 166 8.24 3.09 -4.47
N ALA A 167 8.68 4.03 -3.64
CA ALA A 167 8.25 5.42 -3.68
C ALA A 167 9.40 6.35 -3.32
N SER A 168 9.65 7.38 -4.11
CA SER A 168 10.64 8.41 -3.79
C SER A 168 9.99 9.56 -3.03
N THR A 169 10.72 10.13 -2.07
CA THR A 169 10.34 11.32 -1.31
C THR A 169 11.58 12.12 -0.94
N THR A 170 11.38 13.36 -0.50
CA THR A 170 12.44 14.17 0.10
C THR A 170 12.12 14.42 1.56
N TRP A 171 13.15 14.37 2.40
CA TRP A 171 13.05 14.68 3.82
C TRP A 171 14.00 15.82 4.16
N ASP A 172 13.54 16.76 4.95
CA ASP A 172 14.35 17.88 5.41
C ASP A 172 14.69 17.67 6.90
N ASP A 173 15.98 17.62 7.22
CA ASP A 173 16.47 17.55 8.61
C ASP A 173 16.67 18.94 9.25
N GLY A 174 16.41 20.01 8.49
CA GLY A 174 16.59 21.42 8.81
C GLY A 174 17.92 22.01 8.34
N ILE A 175 18.84 21.19 7.84
CA ILE A 175 20.17 21.58 7.35
C ILE A 175 20.34 21.16 5.89
N THR A 176 19.90 19.95 5.55
CA THR A 176 20.03 19.31 4.25
C THR A 176 18.75 18.58 3.86
N GLU A 177 18.39 18.71 2.59
CA GLU A 177 17.29 17.93 1.99
C GLU A 177 17.82 16.58 1.52
N HIS A 178 17.44 15.52 2.23
CA HIS A 178 17.79 14.15 1.92
C HIS A 178 16.81 13.56 0.92
N GLN A 179 17.35 12.96 -0.14
CA GLN A 179 16.56 12.15 -1.05
C GLN A 179 16.35 10.76 -0.44
N VAL A 180 15.12 10.25 -0.49
CA VAL A 180 14.75 8.98 0.12
C VAL A 180 13.95 8.13 -0.85
N LEU A 181 14.26 6.84 -0.89
CA LEU A 181 13.54 5.83 -1.65
C LEU A 181 13.00 4.76 -0.69
N LEU A 182 11.69 4.79 -0.44
CA LEU A 182 10.98 3.76 0.29
C LEU A 182 10.73 2.57 -0.62
N PHE A 183 10.78 1.37 -0.07
CA PHE A 183 10.55 0.17 -0.86
C PHE A 183 9.92 -0.98 -0.06
N LYS A 184 9.22 -1.85 -0.79
CA LYS A 184 8.71 -3.14 -0.34
C LYS A 184 9.52 -4.24 -1.02
N TYR A 185 10.15 -5.08 -0.22
CA TYR A 185 10.95 -6.21 -0.64
C TYR A 185 10.20 -7.51 -0.38
N HIS A 186 9.96 -8.28 -1.44
CA HIS A 186 9.34 -9.59 -1.40
C HIS A 186 10.38 -10.67 -1.67
N TYR A 187 10.39 -11.71 -0.83
CA TYR A 187 11.21 -12.89 -1.10
C TYR A 187 10.46 -14.18 -0.83
N VAL A 188 10.79 -15.20 -1.63
CA VAL A 188 10.18 -16.52 -1.57
C VAL A 188 11.22 -17.56 -1.20
N ASN A 189 10.87 -18.38 -0.22
CA ASN A 189 11.65 -19.52 0.21
C ASN A 189 10.92 -20.83 -0.05
N ASN A 190 11.58 -21.72 -0.80
CA ASN A 190 11.11 -23.07 -1.00
C ASN A 190 11.71 -23.99 0.06
N LEU A 191 10.83 -24.59 0.88
CA LEU A 191 11.22 -25.60 1.85
C LEU A 191 10.80 -26.98 1.33
N PRO A 192 11.76 -27.90 1.12
CA PRO A 192 11.42 -29.28 0.80
C PRO A 192 10.81 -29.93 2.04
N ILE A 193 9.53 -30.34 1.95
CA ILE A 193 8.92 -31.18 2.96
C ILE A 193 9.23 -32.62 2.58
N LEU A 194 10.11 -33.27 3.34
CA LEU A 194 10.32 -34.72 3.23
C LEU A 194 9.04 -35.41 3.73
N GLN A 195 8.25 -35.95 2.82
CA GLN A 195 7.27 -36.98 3.19
C GLN A 195 8.00 -38.31 3.40
N ASN A 196 7.43 -39.13 4.28
CA ASN A 196 7.92 -40.47 4.65
C ASN A 196 8.39 -41.29 3.45
N GLN A 197 9.34 -42.19 3.72
CA GLN A 197 10.24 -42.97 2.85
C GLN A 197 9.64 -43.77 1.67
N ASP A 198 8.37 -43.56 1.28
CA ASP A 198 7.67 -44.39 0.29
C ASP A 198 7.00 -43.61 -0.87
N SER A 199 7.22 -42.28 -0.97
CA SER A 199 6.71 -41.52 -2.12
C SER A 199 7.76 -40.57 -2.71
N ASP A 200 8.06 -40.77 -3.99
CA ASP A 200 9.06 -40.01 -4.77
C ASP A 200 8.61 -38.56 -5.12
N LYS A 201 7.65 -38.02 -4.37
CA LYS A 201 7.04 -36.70 -4.62
C LYS A 201 7.46 -35.73 -3.52
N LYS A 202 8.48 -34.92 -3.81
CA LYS A 202 8.87 -33.77 -2.98
C LYS A 202 7.78 -32.71 -3.06
N ILE A 203 7.00 -32.53 -1.99
CA ILE A 203 6.11 -31.39 -1.87
C ILE A 203 6.95 -30.21 -1.40
N VAL A 204 7.10 -29.21 -2.27
CA VAL A 204 7.78 -27.96 -1.95
C VAL A 204 6.75 -27.00 -1.39
N LYS A 205 6.99 -26.47 -0.19
CA LYS A 205 6.17 -25.39 0.37
C LYS A 205 6.86 -24.05 0.12
N GLU A 206 6.19 -23.19 -0.64
CA GLU A 206 6.62 -21.82 -0.86
C GLU A 206 6.21 -20.95 0.33
N ILE A 207 7.17 -20.24 0.92
CA ILE A 207 6.94 -19.27 1.98
C ILE A 207 7.25 -17.89 1.43
N HIS A 208 6.19 -17.11 1.26
CA HIS A 208 6.24 -15.71 0.88
C HIS A 208 6.48 -14.83 2.10
N ARG A 209 7.43 -13.89 2.01
CA ARG A 209 7.71 -12.93 3.07
C ARG A 209 7.91 -11.53 2.49
N ASP A 210 7.30 -10.56 3.14
CA ASP A 210 7.39 -9.14 2.83
C ASP A 210 8.21 -8.41 3.89
N LEU A 211 9.11 -7.55 3.44
CA LEU A 211 9.87 -6.61 4.25
C LEU A 211 9.74 -5.21 3.65
N TRP A 212 10.01 -4.19 4.44
CA TRP A 212 9.94 -2.80 4.02
C TRP A 212 11.18 -2.06 4.48
N GLY A 213 11.58 -1.08 3.70
CA GLY A 213 12.82 -0.39 3.93
C GLY A 213 12.87 0.98 3.28
N ALA A 214 13.98 1.65 3.52
CA ALA A 214 14.28 2.94 2.93
C ALA A 214 15.76 3.01 2.58
N PHE A 215 16.06 3.53 1.38
CA PHE A 215 17.37 4.04 1.04
C PHE A 215 17.36 5.56 1.23
N ILE A 216 18.32 6.07 1.98
CA ILE A 216 18.51 7.50 2.22
C ILE A 216 19.86 7.86 1.59
N PHE A 217 19.82 8.76 0.62
CA PHE A 217 21.00 9.20 -0.13
C PHE A 217 21.66 10.39 0.58
N GLN A 218 22.86 10.77 0.12
CA GLN A 218 23.63 11.90 0.65
C GLN A 218 24.06 11.70 2.12
N MET A 219 24.25 10.45 2.52
CA MET A 219 24.69 10.08 3.86
C MET A 219 26.20 9.91 3.96
N PRO A 220 26.82 10.11 5.14
CA PRO A 220 28.23 9.83 5.32
C PRO A 220 28.50 8.32 5.15
N ALA A 221 29.57 7.98 4.45
CA ALA A 221 30.01 6.60 4.25
C ALA A 221 30.73 6.09 5.52
N LEU A 222 29.96 5.70 6.53
CA LEU A 222 30.51 5.31 7.84
C LEU A 222 30.99 3.85 7.88
N GLY A 223 30.47 2.99 7.01
CA GLY A 223 30.79 1.55 7.05
C GLY A 223 30.33 0.85 8.34
N ILE A 224 29.16 1.25 8.85
CA ILE A 224 28.54 0.68 10.06
C ILE A 224 27.29 -0.11 9.67
N ALA A 225 27.12 -1.29 10.26
CA ALA A 225 25.88 -2.07 10.19
C ALA A 225 25.34 -2.33 11.60
N VAL A 226 24.03 -2.21 11.78
CA VAL A 226 23.37 -2.37 13.08
C VAL A 226 22.16 -3.28 12.91
N SER A 227 22.01 -4.26 13.80
CA SER A 227 20.88 -5.19 13.78
C SER A 227 20.36 -5.46 15.19
N ASN A 228 19.04 -5.57 15.33
CA ASN A 228 18.40 -6.10 16.54
C ASN A 228 17.81 -7.51 16.34
N GLN A 229 18.09 -8.13 15.18
CA GLN A 229 17.59 -9.47 14.84
C GLN A 229 18.70 -10.50 14.71
N ARG A 230 19.92 -10.06 14.38
CA ARG A 230 21.03 -10.93 14.01
C ARG A 230 22.19 -10.75 14.97
N SER A 231 22.80 -11.86 15.38
CA SER A 231 24.03 -11.89 16.18
C SER A 231 25.30 -11.83 15.33
N ARG A 232 25.21 -12.05 14.01
CA ARG A 232 26.32 -11.96 13.07
C ARG A 232 25.86 -11.26 11.81
N PHE A 233 26.78 -10.55 11.17
CA PHE A 233 26.53 -9.80 9.95
C PHE A 233 27.36 -10.32 8.77
N PHE A 234 26.97 -9.89 7.57
CA PHE A 234 27.61 -10.28 6.32
C PHE A 234 28.84 -9.41 6.03
N ALA A 235 29.77 -9.94 5.21
CA ALA A 235 30.87 -9.15 4.69
C ALA A 235 30.35 -7.91 3.93
N PRO A 236 31.01 -6.75 4.03
CA PRO A 236 32.30 -6.49 4.71
C PRO A 236 32.20 -6.19 6.22
N TYR A 237 31.01 -6.23 6.83
CA TYR A 237 30.77 -5.82 8.22
C TYR A 237 30.99 -6.96 9.21
N LEU A 238 32.23 -7.45 9.33
CA LEU A 238 32.55 -8.63 10.14
C LEU A 238 33.00 -8.30 11.56
N THR A 239 33.43 -7.05 11.82
CA THR A 239 33.95 -6.63 13.13
C THR A 239 32.81 -6.19 14.03
N GLU A 240 32.60 -6.88 15.15
CA GLU A 240 31.63 -6.49 16.17
C GLU A 240 32.17 -5.35 17.05
N TRP A 241 31.30 -4.39 17.38
CA TRP A 241 31.57 -3.31 18.31
C TRP A 241 30.63 -3.40 19.51
N GLN A 242 31.19 -3.24 20.70
CA GLN A 242 30.44 -3.20 21.94
C GLN A 242 30.54 -1.79 22.54
N SER A 243 29.38 -1.23 22.86
CA SER A 243 29.29 0.02 23.62
C SER A 243 29.71 -0.21 25.07
N THR A 244 30.01 0.87 25.79
CA THR A 244 30.18 0.83 27.25
C THR A 244 28.89 0.49 28.00
N ASP A 245 27.72 0.70 27.37
CA ASP A 245 26.43 0.35 27.94
C ASP A 245 26.03 -1.10 27.61
N ILE A 246 26.03 -1.94 28.64
CA ILE A 246 25.70 -3.37 28.55
C ILE A 246 24.24 -3.59 28.12
N LEU A 247 23.31 -2.73 28.54
CA LEU A 247 21.89 -2.89 28.20
C LEU A 247 21.64 -2.68 26.70
N ILE A 248 22.44 -1.81 26.07
CA ILE A 248 22.39 -1.58 24.63
C ILE A 248 22.95 -2.80 23.89
N ASN A 249 24.11 -3.32 24.33
CA ASN A 249 24.73 -4.48 23.69
C ASN A 249 23.88 -5.76 23.78
N GLN A 250 22.96 -5.86 24.74
CA GLN A 250 22.01 -6.98 24.82
C GLN A 250 20.90 -6.90 23.77
N LYS A 251 20.57 -5.70 23.29
CA LYS A 251 19.45 -5.45 22.36
C LYS A 251 19.92 -5.16 20.95
N LEU A 252 21.13 -4.64 20.80
CA LEU A 252 21.71 -4.18 19.55
C LEU A 252 23.09 -4.77 19.34
N ASN A 253 23.28 -5.29 18.13
CA ASN A 253 24.57 -5.72 17.65
C ASN A 253 25.04 -4.71 16.61
N ILE A 254 26.18 -4.07 16.88
CA ILE A 254 26.81 -3.10 16.00
C ILE A 254 28.02 -3.78 15.35
N PHE A 255 28.13 -3.63 14.04
CA PHE A 255 29.19 -4.18 13.22
C PHE A 255 29.81 -3.11 12.34
N GLY A 256 31.05 -3.31 11.92
CA GLY A 256 31.71 -2.46 10.95
C GLY A 256 32.79 -3.17 10.16
N THR A 257 33.41 -2.41 9.26
CA THR A 257 34.49 -2.87 8.39
C THR A 257 35.84 -2.94 9.11
N ALA A 258 36.11 -2.00 10.00
CA ALA A 258 37.35 -1.90 10.76
C ALA A 258 37.13 -1.33 12.17
N GLN A 259 37.83 -1.89 13.16
CA GLN A 259 37.70 -1.50 14.56
C GLN A 259 38.08 -0.03 14.82
N HIS A 260 39.14 0.46 14.17
CA HIS A 260 39.57 1.86 14.31
C HIS A 260 38.54 2.85 13.75
N GLN A 261 37.86 2.50 12.66
CA GLN A 261 36.80 3.33 12.07
C GLN A 261 35.56 3.31 12.96
N LEU A 262 35.17 2.14 13.48
CA LEU A 262 34.07 2.02 14.44
C LEU A 262 34.30 2.87 15.69
N ALA A 263 35.50 2.84 16.27
CA ALA A 263 35.80 3.63 17.47
C ALA A 263 35.68 5.14 17.25
N LYS A 264 35.89 5.61 16.02
CA LYS A 264 35.77 7.02 15.64
C LYS A 264 34.33 7.42 15.34
N GLU A 265 33.60 6.59 14.61
CA GLU A 265 32.27 6.92 14.09
C GLU A 265 31.14 6.55 15.07
N VAL A 266 31.30 5.49 15.87
CA VAL A 266 30.32 5.04 16.89
C VAL A 266 30.49 5.85 18.18
N SER A 267 29.96 7.07 18.16
CA SER A 267 29.89 7.92 19.34
C SER A 267 28.79 7.46 20.33
N PRO A 268 28.87 7.84 21.62
CA PRO A 268 27.80 7.57 22.58
C PRO A 268 26.45 8.16 22.15
N SER A 269 26.45 9.33 21.52
CA SER A 269 25.23 9.96 21.00
C SER A 269 24.61 9.17 19.85
N LEU A 270 25.43 8.67 18.90
CA LEU A 270 24.94 7.79 17.83
C LEU A 270 24.37 6.49 18.40
N THR A 271 25.05 5.90 19.38
CA THR A 271 24.62 4.66 20.03
C THR A 271 23.26 4.81 20.71
N LEU A 272 23.02 5.94 21.39
CA LEU A 272 21.72 6.24 22.00
C LEU A 272 20.62 6.43 20.93
N LYS A 273 20.90 7.19 19.87
CA LYS A 273 19.95 7.39 18.77
C LYS A 273 19.57 6.07 18.09
N LEU A 274 20.56 5.19 17.86
CA LEU A 274 20.33 3.85 17.33
C LEU A 274 19.44 3.03 18.29
N ASN A 275 19.72 3.06 19.59
CA ASN A 275 18.89 2.40 20.59
C ASN A 275 17.44 2.89 20.56
N ASP A 276 17.22 4.20 20.52
CA ASP A 276 15.87 4.79 20.48
C ASP A 276 15.11 4.42 19.18
N PHE A 277 15.82 4.36 18.06
CA PHE A 277 15.25 3.90 16.79
C PHE A 277 14.81 2.42 16.86
N PHE A 278 15.70 1.53 17.31
CA PHE A 278 15.43 0.09 17.35
C PHE A 278 14.55 -0.37 18.52
N GLN A 279 14.20 0.51 19.47
CA GLN A 279 13.10 0.25 20.40
C GLN A 279 11.75 0.12 19.69
N HIS A 280 11.61 0.77 18.53
CA HIS A 280 10.35 0.84 17.78
C HIS A 280 10.36 -0.01 16.51
N PHE A 281 11.55 -0.25 15.97
CA PHE A 281 11.75 -0.91 14.69
C PHE A 281 12.55 -2.20 14.84
N LYS A 282 12.24 -3.18 13.98
CA LYS A 282 12.89 -4.49 13.96
C LYS A 282 13.43 -4.75 12.57
N GLY A 283 14.74 -4.92 12.46
CA GLY A 283 15.40 -5.06 11.19
C GLY A 283 16.90 -4.79 11.25
N ASP A 284 17.42 -4.43 10.10
CA ASP A 284 18.83 -4.17 9.86
C ASP A 284 18.99 -2.75 9.28
N LEU A 285 19.99 -2.01 9.75
CA LEU A 285 20.37 -0.68 9.29
C LEU A 285 21.84 -0.70 8.85
N ILE A 286 22.16 -0.20 7.66
CA ILE A 286 23.53 -0.18 7.12
C ILE A 286 23.86 1.20 6.57
N TYR A 287 24.90 1.82 7.12
CA TYR A 287 25.67 2.85 6.45
C TYR A 287 26.67 2.18 5.50
N HIS A 288 26.58 2.47 4.21
CA HIS A 288 27.52 1.92 3.23
C HIS A 288 28.96 2.37 3.55
N HIS A 289 29.95 1.54 3.22
CA HIS A 289 31.36 1.83 3.53
C HIS A 289 32.02 2.79 2.54
N GLU A 290 31.56 2.80 1.28
CA GLU A 290 32.11 3.64 0.20
C GLU A 290 31.09 4.60 -0.41
N GLU A 291 29.80 4.31 -0.29
CA GLU A 291 28.74 5.01 -1.01
C GLU A 291 28.01 5.90 -0.01
N GLN A 292 27.50 7.03 -0.46
CA GLN A 292 26.79 7.98 0.39
C GLN A 292 25.33 7.57 0.62
N ILE A 293 25.12 6.34 1.05
CA ILE A 293 23.79 5.71 1.15
C ILE A 293 23.64 4.98 2.49
N LEU A 294 22.51 5.24 3.15
CA LEU A 294 22.02 4.52 4.31
C LEU A 294 20.84 3.63 3.89
N CYS A 295 20.86 2.36 4.27
CA CYS A 295 19.77 1.41 3.99
C CYS A 295 19.19 0.88 5.30
N TYR A 296 17.88 1.03 5.47
CA TYR A 296 17.11 0.31 6.49
C TYR A 296 16.26 -0.78 5.83
N LEU A 297 16.19 -1.96 6.43
CA LEU A 297 15.31 -3.06 6.03
C LEU A 297 14.71 -3.74 7.27
N GLY A 298 13.38 -3.74 7.38
CA GLY A 298 12.68 -4.33 8.51
C GLY A 298 11.32 -4.92 8.18
N GLU A 299 10.58 -5.31 9.22
CA GLU A 299 9.30 -6.04 9.10
C GLU A 299 8.07 -5.12 9.12
N GLN A 300 8.25 -3.83 9.45
CA GLN A 300 7.13 -2.90 9.57
C GLN A 300 6.68 -2.38 8.21
N ASP A 301 5.41 -2.61 7.87
CA ASP A 301 4.82 -2.02 6.66
C ASP A 301 4.79 -0.49 6.70
N LEU A 302 5.69 0.12 5.90
CA LEU A 302 5.79 1.56 5.74
C LEU A 302 4.72 2.13 4.81
N PHE A 303 4.06 1.32 3.99
CA PHE A 303 2.99 1.75 3.07
C PHE A 303 1.59 1.55 3.67
N GLN A 304 1.49 1.01 4.88
CA GLN A 304 0.22 0.77 5.53
C GLN A 304 -0.51 2.08 5.86
N THR A 305 -1.70 2.22 5.27
CA THR A 305 -2.62 3.33 5.54
C THR A 305 -3.63 2.92 6.62
N THR A 306 -3.96 3.85 7.51
CA THR A 306 -5.02 3.69 8.50
C THR A 306 -6.05 4.79 8.32
N SER A 307 -7.32 4.43 8.36
CA SER A 307 -8.44 5.35 8.18
C SER A 307 -9.62 4.92 9.05
N LYS A 308 -10.54 5.82 9.35
CA LYS A 308 -11.83 5.41 9.92
C LYS A 308 -12.62 4.71 8.81
N GLN A 309 -12.82 3.40 8.96
CA GLN A 309 -13.71 2.64 8.08
C GLN A 309 -15.14 3.16 8.25
N SER A 310 -15.64 3.81 7.21
CA SER A 310 -17.03 4.23 7.10
C SER A 310 -17.49 3.84 5.70
N GLU A 311 -18.68 3.23 5.59
CA GLU A 311 -19.27 3.04 4.28
C GLU A 311 -19.46 4.40 3.60
N ILE A 312 -18.81 4.58 2.44
CA ILE A 312 -18.77 5.86 1.73
C ILE A 312 -20.03 5.96 0.86
N HIS A 313 -21.08 6.56 1.45
CA HIS A 313 -22.36 6.81 0.75
C HIS A 313 -22.44 8.20 0.11
N ASP A 314 -21.73 9.19 0.68
CA ASP A 314 -21.78 10.60 0.28
C ASP A 314 -20.37 11.22 0.20
N VAL A 315 -20.25 12.30 -0.59
CA VAL A 315 -19.00 13.08 -0.72
C VAL A 315 -18.49 13.62 0.63
N SER A 316 -19.39 14.02 1.53
CA SER A 316 -19.01 14.48 2.87
C SER A 316 -18.32 13.39 3.70
N THR A 317 -18.83 12.16 3.60
CA THR A 317 -18.26 10.97 4.26
C THR A 317 -16.92 10.61 3.64
N LEU A 318 -16.81 10.66 2.30
CA LEU A 318 -15.54 10.49 1.59
C LEU A 318 -14.48 11.51 2.05
N ARG A 319 -14.82 12.79 2.12
CA ARG A 319 -13.92 13.83 2.64
C ARG A 319 -13.50 13.53 4.08
N GLY A 320 -14.45 13.12 4.93
CA GLY A 320 -14.18 12.74 6.31
C GLY A 320 -13.16 11.60 6.39
N HIS A 321 -13.37 10.56 5.58
CA HIS A 321 -12.48 9.41 5.46
C HIS A 321 -11.07 9.83 5.03
N LEU A 322 -10.95 10.54 3.90
CA LEU A 322 -9.68 11.03 3.34
C LEU A 322 -8.93 11.97 4.30
N ARG A 323 -9.66 12.78 5.08
CA ARG A 323 -9.06 13.64 6.12
C ARG A 323 -8.43 12.82 7.25
N THR A 324 -9.04 11.70 7.63
CA THR A 324 -8.54 10.84 8.71
C THR A 324 -7.52 9.80 8.27
N MET A 325 -7.29 9.67 6.97
CA MET A 325 -6.35 8.70 6.42
C MET A 325 -4.92 9.10 6.77
N THR A 326 -4.18 8.27 7.49
CA THR A 326 -2.78 8.54 7.88
C THR A 326 -1.90 7.32 7.66
N MET A 327 -0.58 7.52 7.64
CA MET A 327 0.43 6.46 7.57
C MET A 327 1.28 6.45 8.85
N PRO A 328 0.73 5.99 9.99
CA PRO A 328 1.34 6.19 11.30
C PRO A 328 2.71 5.53 11.45
N LYS A 329 2.92 4.38 10.79
CA LYS A 329 4.22 3.70 10.80
C LYS A 329 5.28 4.47 10.03
N TYR A 330 4.92 5.03 8.88
CA TYR A 330 5.81 5.87 8.09
C TYR A 330 6.13 7.19 8.81
N GLU A 331 5.14 7.87 9.37
CA GLU A 331 5.34 9.12 10.12
C GLU A 331 6.33 8.92 11.28
N LYS A 332 6.12 7.85 12.07
CA LYS A 332 7.02 7.49 13.15
C LYS A 332 8.42 7.10 12.65
N PHE A 333 8.49 6.41 11.52
CA PHE A 333 9.75 6.02 10.88
C PHE A 333 10.54 7.25 10.43
N GLN A 334 9.90 8.15 9.69
CA GLN A 334 10.48 9.40 9.24
C GLN A 334 10.99 10.23 10.43
N GLN A 335 10.19 10.39 11.48
CA GLN A 335 10.58 11.16 12.67
C GLN A 335 11.82 10.57 13.37
N LEU A 336 11.83 9.26 13.62
CA LEU A 336 12.94 8.60 14.31
C LEU A 336 14.19 8.52 13.42
N MET A 337 14.03 8.36 12.11
CA MET A 337 15.14 8.35 11.16
C MET A 337 15.74 9.75 10.99
N LEU A 338 14.94 10.81 10.92
CA LEU A 338 15.42 12.19 10.92
C LEU A 338 16.21 12.51 12.20
N ASN A 339 15.76 12.03 13.36
CA ASN A 339 16.50 12.18 14.62
C ASN A 339 17.82 11.38 14.65
N LEU A 340 17.91 10.29 13.89
CA LEU A 340 19.11 9.49 13.77
C LEU A 340 20.17 10.16 12.89
N ILE A 341 19.75 10.74 11.76
CA ILE A 341 20.66 11.32 10.76
C ILE A 341 21.06 12.77 11.04
N LYS A 342 20.21 13.53 11.75
CA LYS A 342 20.54 14.84 12.33
C LYS A 342 21.58 14.66 13.43
#